data_AF-A0A7L4NK84-F1
#
_entry.id   AF-A0A7L4NK84-F1
#
_cell.length_a   1.000
_cell.length_b   1.000
_cell.length_c   1.000
_cell.angle_alpha   90.00
_cell.angle_beta   90.00
_cell.angle_gamma   90.00
#
_symmetry.space_group_name_H-M   'P 1'
#
loop_
_entity.id
_entity.type
_entity.pdbx_description
1 polymer ?
#
loop_
_entity_poly.entity_id
_entity_poly.type
_entity_poly.pdbx_seq_one_letter_code
_entity_poly.pdbx_strand_id
1 'polypeptide(L)'
;QRRGLEGGGRRRYHRVQHGHCSYTFVLPEADPPPCPPAPAGPGPAAHGMLQRDSPLGTAGHSGHGAAQRLRHLERILENSTQWLLKLESYVQRSMKPEMAELRQTAVQNQTATMLEIGSTLLNQSAEQSRKLTHVEAQVLNQTWRIEMQLQENSLSTSKLEKQLLLQTNEIHKLQNRNNILEVRVLEMETKHQAELAGAHSEKEKLQRLVNHQSGTIEELEKSLLAASANTSLLQRQQLQLLESVQSLVQSLISQGRGEPGWAGSPRGCQGATTRAELPNPGGHTPGLPPPATLAIYAPLQVFCDMETERGGWTVIQLRTNGSLSFQRSWREYKQGFGDAAGEYWLGNEAVHLLTSRVPYALRVELWDWEGNQVYAHYRKFQLGSERQLYRLSLQDYSGTAGQQSGMALQGTRFSTRDADNDNCLCKCAQMLSGGEQREGGGNTRVGASSGCHPPPLLAGWWFDACGLSNLNGIYYPARHNIRKLNGIRWHHFQGPSYSLKGTRMLIRPASF
;
A
#
# COMPACT_ATOMS: atom_id res chain seq x y z
N GLN A 1 -40.39 12.37 42.78
CA GLN A 1 -41.26 12.36 43.98
C GLN A 1 -41.69 13.81 44.25
N ARG A 2 -43.02 14.03 44.41
CA ARG A 2 -43.79 15.07 45.17
C ARG A 2 -43.07 16.39 45.50
N ARG A 3 -43.65 17.60 45.46
CA ARG A 3 -45.00 18.22 45.36
C ARG A 3 -44.64 19.72 45.11
N GLY A 4 -45.24 20.44 44.17
CA GLY A 4 -46.48 21.19 44.38
C GLY A 4 -46.23 22.56 45.03
N LEU A 5 -46.58 23.66 44.36
CA LEU A 5 -47.44 24.75 44.85
C LEU A 5 -47.48 25.92 43.86
N GLU A 6 -48.63 26.07 43.20
CA GLU A 6 -49.08 27.36 42.69
C GLU A 6 -49.49 28.25 43.87
N GLY A 7 -49.21 29.55 43.76
CA GLY A 7 -49.67 30.60 44.65
C GLY A 7 -49.37 31.96 44.03
N GLY A 8 -50.28 32.43 43.19
CA GLY A 8 -50.11 33.62 42.35
C GLY A 8 -50.22 34.95 43.12
N GLY A 9 -49.31 35.87 42.79
CA GLY A 9 -49.46 37.31 42.99
C GLY A 9 -49.22 38.02 41.65
N ARG A 10 -50.23 38.73 41.13
CA ARG A 10 -50.20 39.45 39.84
C ARG A 10 -49.12 40.54 39.81
N ARG A 11 -48.15 40.46 38.88
CA ARG A 11 -47.39 41.61 38.37
C ARG A 11 -47.69 41.79 36.87
N ARG A 12 -48.00 43.03 36.46
CA ARG A 12 -48.31 43.41 35.06
C ARG A 12 -47.02 43.46 34.24
N TYR A 13 -47.01 42.82 33.08
CA TYR A 13 -45.89 42.84 32.13
C TYR A 13 -46.28 43.67 30.91
N HIS A 14 -45.48 44.69 30.57
CA HIS A 14 -45.57 45.40 29.30
C HIS A 14 -44.50 44.88 28.34
N ARG A 15 -44.90 44.51 27.12
CA ARG A 15 -44.05 43.85 26.10
C ARG A 15 -44.10 44.65 24.80
N VAL A 16 -42.95 45.10 24.32
CA VAL A 16 -42.77 45.64 22.96
C VAL A 16 -41.78 44.72 22.24
N GLN A 17 -42.14 44.25 21.05
CA GLN A 17 -41.38 43.26 20.27
C GLN A 17 -40.70 43.90 19.06
N HIS A 18 -39.39 43.69 18.90
CA HIS A 18 -38.66 43.53 17.63
C HIS A 18 -37.38 42.70 17.91
N GLY A 19 -37.24 41.50 17.34
CA GLY A 19 -35.97 40.74 17.29
C GLY A 19 -35.57 39.87 18.50
N HIS A 20 -34.72 38.86 18.24
CA HIS A 20 -34.46 37.67 19.06
C HIS A 20 -33.63 37.93 20.34
N CYS A 21 -34.24 38.48 21.39
CA CYS A 21 -33.91 38.18 22.79
C CYS A 21 -34.95 38.85 23.71
N SER A 22 -35.64 38.09 24.55
CA SER A 22 -36.54 38.63 25.57
C SER A 22 -35.79 38.88 26.88
N TYR A 23 -35.81 40.12 27.38
CA TYR A 23 -35.26 40.44 28.70
C TYR A 23 -36.40 40.63 29.71
N THR A 24 -36.29 39.94 30.85
CA THR A 24 -37.21 40.06 31.99
C THR A 24 -36.49 40.79 33.11
N PHE A 25 -37.00 41.95 33.54
CA PHE A 25 -36.45 42.66 34.69
C PHE A 25 -37.17 42.22 35.98
N VAL A 26 -36.40 41.79 36.98
CA VAL A 26 -36.87 41.55 38.33
C VAL A 26 -36.21 42.61 39.22
N LEU A 27 -37.01 43.54 39.74
CA LEU A 27 -36.59 44.48 40.78
C LEU A 27 -36.86 43.84 42.15
N PRO A 28 -35.85 43.74 43.04
CA PRO A 28 -36.06 43.44 44.45
C PRO A 28 -36.59 44.70 45.16
N GLU A 29 -37.77 44.57 45.75
CA GLU A 29 -38.23 45.44 46.83
C GLU A 29 -37.38 45.15 48.08
N ALA A 30 -36.84 46.19 48.70
CA ALA A 30 -36.28 46.11 50.04
C ALA A 30 -37.20 46.90 50.98
N ASP A 31 -37.96 46.17 51.79
CA ASP A 31 -38.75 46.70 52.90
C ASP A 31 -37.81 47.28 53.99
N PRO A 32 -38.13 48.44 54.59
CA PRO A 32 -37.39 49.00 55.72
C PRO A 32 -37.95 48.48 57.05
N PRO A 33 -37.09 48.16 58.03
CA PRO A 33 -37.47 48.42 59.43
C PRO A 33 -36.27 48.80 60.34
N PRO A 34 -36.48 49.20 61.60
CA PRO A 34 -37.50 50.10 62.14
C PRO A 34 -36.89 51.20 63.06
N CYS A 35 -37.50 52.39 63.12
CA CYS A 35 -37.18 53.40 64.14
C CYS A 35 -37.86 53.09 65.49
N PRO A 36 -37.15 53.32 66.62
CA PRO A 36 -37.82 53.83 67.82
C PRO A 36 -36.97 54.90 68.54
N PRO A 37 -37.50 55.59 69.56
CA PRO A 37 -38.52 56.63 69.47
C PRO A 37 -37.96 58.00 69.91
N ALA A 38 -38.57 59.08 69.44
CA ALA A 38 -38.32 60.43 69.95
C ALA A 38 -39.04 60.64 71.30
N PRO A 39 -38.40 61.27 72.29
CA PRO A 39 -39.09 62.00 73.34
C PRO A 39 -39.00 63.49 73.04
N ALA A 40 -40.11 64.09 72.60
CA ALA A 40 -40.33 65.52 72.68
C ALA A 40 -41.60 65.76 73.49
N GLY A 41 -41.42 66.23 74.73
CA GLY A 41 -42.38 67.08 75.40
C GLY A 41 -41.65 68.32 75.91
N PRO A 42 -42.34 69.41 76.28
CA PRO A 42 -43.71 69.80 75.91
C PRO A 42 -43.78 71.27 75.44
N GLY A 43 -44.39 71.49 74.26
CA GLY A 43 -45.16 72.68 73.86
C GLY A 43 -44.62 74.10 74.14
N PRO A 44 -45.44 75.15 73.98
CA PRO A 44 -46.74 75.20 73.32
C PRO A 44 -46.83 76.30 72.25
N ALA A 45 -47.76 76.11 71.32
CA ALA A 45 -48.38 77.20 70.61
C ALA A 45 -49.52 77.79 71.48
N ALA A 46 -49.88 79.03 71.13
CA ALA A 46 -51.19 79.66 71.30
C ALA A 46 -51.41 80.60 72.51
N HIS A 47 -51.47 81.89 72.12
CA HIS A 47 -52.51 82.86 72.45
C HIS A 47 -52.64 83.40 73.88
N GLY A 48 -52.32 84.69 74.00
CA GLY A 48 -52.82 85.58 75.06
C GLY A 48 -52.46 87.04 74.73
N MET A 49 -53.33 87.72 73.97
CA MET A 49 -54.03 88.94 74.37
C MET A 49 -53.17 90.15 74.77
N LEU A 50 -53.17 91.14 73.87
CA LEU A 50 -53.58 92.53 74.13
C LEU A 50 -53.46 93.08 75.57
N GLN A 51 -52.62 94.13 75.66
CA GLN A 51 -52.94 95.44 76.26
C GLN A 51 -52.51 95.74 77.72
N ARG A 52 -51.31 96.35 77.81
CA ARG A 52 -50.94 97.65 78.43
C ARG A 52 -51.51 98.07 79.81
N ASP A 53 -50.56 98.16 80.76
CA ASP A 53 -50.30 99.13 81.85
C ASP A 53 -51.37 99.55 82.89
N SER A 54 -51.18 99.03 84.11
CA SER A 54 -50.76 99.71 85.37
C SER A 54 -51.59 100.84 86.06
N PRO A 55 -51.42 101.04 87.40
CA PRO A 55 -52.53 101.34 88.32
C PRO A 55 -52.63 102.77 88.92
N LEU A 56 -53.83 103.02 89.49
CA LEU A 56 -54.32 103.87 90.60
C LEU A 56 -53.46 104.98 91.24
N GLY A 57 -54.13 106.09 91.60
CA GLY A 57 -53.71 106.92 92.76
C GLY A 57 -54.19 108.37 92.73
N THR A 58 -54.97 108.73 93.74
CA THR A 58 -55.69 109.99 94.00
C THR A 58 -54.85 111.22 94.36
N ALA A 59 -55.48 112.39 94.15
CA ALA A 59 -55.36 113.66 94.89
C ALA A 59 -54.24 114.66 94.55
N GLY A 60 -54.68 115.84 94.06
CA GLY A 60 -54.50 117.08 94.83
C GLY A 60 -53.19 117.88 94.68
N HIS A 61 -53.21 118.82 93.74
CA HIS A 61 -52.67 120.19 93.81
C HIS A 61 -51.20 120.51 93.43
N SER A 62 -51.12 121.64 92.71
CA SER A 62 -50.01 122.53 92.38
C SER A 62 -49.14 122.18 91.16
N GLY A 63 -49.37 122.92 90.07
CA GLY A 63 -48.66 122.81 88.81
C GLY A 63 -47.33 123.57 88.80
N HIS A 64 -46.23 122.85 88.65
CA HIS A 64 -45.02 123.33 87.95
C HIS A 64 -44.04 122.21 87.48
N GLY A 65 -44.41 120.91 87.52
CA GLY A 65 -43.49 119.79 87.25
C GLY A 65 -43.65 119.00 85.93
N ALA A 66 -44.66 119.29 85.09
CA ALA A 66 -45.01 118.43 83.95
C ALA A 66 -44.02 118.48 82.76
N ALA A 67 -43.33 119.61 82.52
CA ALA A 67 -42.43 119.80 81.38
C ALA A 67 -41.06 119.08 81.52
N GLN A 68 -40.72 118.59 82.72
CA GLN A 68 -39.49 117.85 82.97
C GLN A 68 -39.67 116.33 82.73
N ARG A 69 -40.87 115.78 83.00
CA ARG A 69 -41.19 114.36 82.77
C ARG A 69 -41.28 113.99 81.29
N LEU A 70 -41.84 114.87 80.45
CA LEU A 70 -41.91 114.66 78.99
C LEU A 70 -40.53 114.56 78.34
N ARG A 71 -39.61 115.47 78.69
CA ARG A 71 -38.22 115.44 78.21
C ARG A 71 -37.43 114.22 78.70
N HIS A 72 -37.82 113.62 79.82
CA HIS A 72 -37.19 112.41 80.33
C HIS A 72 -37.67 111.16 79.57
N LEU A 73 -38.97 111.06 79.28
CA LEU A 73 -39.55 109.95 78.50
C LEU A 73 -39.08 109.95 77.05
N GLU A 74 -38.96 111.12 76.43
CA GLU A 74 -38.44 111.27 75.07
C GLU A 74 -36.99 110.75 74.98
N ARG A 75 -36.17 111.09 75.98
CA ARG A 75 -34.79 110.60 76.11
C ARG A 75 -34.70 109.09 76.35
N ILE A 76 -35.68 108.50 77.05
CA ILE A 76 -35.76 107.04 77.23
C ILE A 76 -36.12 106.36 75.91
N LEU A 77 -37.14 106.86 75.19
CA LEU A 77 -37.54 106.30 73.89
C LEU A 77 -36.42 106.40 72.85
N GLU A 78 -35.69 107.51 72.82
CA GLU A 78 -34.56 107.72 71.92
C GLU A 78 -33.39 106.80 72.28
N ASN A 79 -33.15 106.55 73.56
CA ASN A 79 -32.13 105.60 74.01
C ASN A 79 -32.53 104.14 73.73
N SER A 80 -33.82 103.79 73.89
CA SER A 80 -34.34 102.46 73.57
C SER A 80 -34.29 102.16 72.06
N THR A 81 -34.60 103.14 71.21
CA THR A 81 -34.49 102.98 69.74
C THR A 81 -33.04 102.88 69.28
N GLN A 82 -32.13 103.68 69.85
CA GLN A 82 -30.69 103.52 69.61
C GLN A 82 -30.16 102.17 70.09
N TRP A 83 -30.66 101.66 71.21
CA TRP A 83 -30.28 100.36 71.73
C TRP A 83 -30.78 99.21 70.85
N LEU A 84 -32.00 99.30 70.33
CA LEU A 84 -32.54 98.34 69.35
C LEU A 84 -31.75 98.34 68.04
N LEU A 85 -31.37 99.51 67.52
CA LEU A 85 -30.50 99.61 66.33
C LEU A 85 -29.10 99.05 66.58
N LYS A 86 -28.54 99.26 67.78
CA LYS A 86 -27.26 98.64 68.18
C LYS A 86 -27.37 97.12 68.28
N LEU A 87 -28.47 96.61 68.83
CA LEU A 87 -28.74 95.16 68.90
C LEU A 87 -28.90 94.55 67.52
N GLU A 88 -29.68 95.18 66.64
CA GLU A 88 -29.86 94.73 65.25
C GLU A 88 -28.51 94.73 64.50
N SER A 89 -27.72 95.78 64.65
CA SER A 89 -26.35 95.86 64.13
C SER A 89 -25.46 94.74 64.70
N TYR A 90 -25.55 94.47 66.00
CA TYR A 90 -24.74 93.44 66.65
C TYR A 90 -25.13 92.04 66.18
N VAL A 91 -26.43 91.72 66.13
CA VAL A 91 -26.96 90.44 65.63
C VAL A 91 -26.64 90.25 64.15
N GLN A 92 -26.77 91.28 63.30
CA GLN A 92 -26.37 91.18 61.90
C GLN A 92 -24.86 91.01 61.74
N ARG A 93 -24.02 91.66 62.55
CA ARG A 93 -22.57 91.51 62.47
C ARG A 93 -22.06 90.18 63.00
N SER A 94 -22.68 89.62 64.04
CA SER A 94 -22.27 88.33 64.60
C SER A 94 -22.82 87.16 63.78
N MET A 95 -24.10 87.19 63.42
CA MET A 95 -24.75 86.00 62.83
C MET A 95 -24.62 85.89 61.31
N LYS A 96 -24.44 87.00 60.56
CA LYS A 96 -24.19 86.91 59.11
C LYS A 96 -22.90 86.15 58.74
N PRO A 97 -21.72 86.46 59.32
CA PRO A 97 -20.50 85.74 58.98
C PRO A 97 -20.57 84.27 59.43
N GLU A 98 -21.11 83.99 60.61
CA GLU A 98 -21.24 82.63 61.14
C GLU A 98 -22.20 81.77 60.29
N MET A 99 -23.35 82.33 59.87
CA MET A 99 -24.27 81.65 58.94
C MET A 99 -23.68 81.49 57.52
N ALA A 100 -22.84 82.42 57.07
CA ALA A 100 -22.15 82.30 55.78
C ALA A 100 -21.07 81.21 55.84
N GLU A 101 -20.32 81.13 56.94
CA GLU A 101 -19.28 80.13 57.17
C GLU A 101 -19.87 78.72 57.35
N LEU A 102 -20.97 78.58 58.10
CA LEU A 102 -21.71 77.32 58.22
C LEU A 102 -22.26 76.85 56.86
N ARG A 103 -22.80 77.76 56.05
CA ARG A 103 -23.24 77.43 54.68
C ARG A 103 -22.07 77.03 53.80
N GLN A 104 -20.94 77.72 53.88
CA GLN A 104 -19.78 77.46 53.04
C GLN A 104 -19.07 76.15 53.42
N THR A 105 -18.94 75.85 54.71
CA THR A 105 -18.40 74.58 55.21
C THR A 105 -19.34 73.41 54.91
N ALA A 106 -20.65 73.58 55.05
CA ALA A 106 -21.64 72.58 54.63
C ALA A 106 -21.55 72.30 53.13
N VAL A 107 -21.46 73.35 52.30
CA VAL A 107 -21.26 73.20 50.85
C VAL A 107 -19.94 72.50 50.57
N GLN A 108 -18.82 72.94 51.14
CA GLN A 108 -17.50 72.33 50.92
C GLN A 108 -17.46 70.85 51.33
N ASN A 109 -18.05 70.48 52.48
CA ASN A 109 -18.13 69.09 52.92
C ASN A 109 -19.03 68.26 52.00
N GLN A 110 -20.15 68.82 51.53
CA GLN A 110 -21.00 68.15 50.53
C GLN A 110 -20.28 68.00 49.19
N THR A 111 -19.49 68.99 48.75
CA THR A 111 -18.71 68.89 47.51
C THR A 111 -17.59 67.86 47.65
N ALA A 112 -16.89 67.83 48.79
CA ALA A 112 -15.83 66.87 49.06
C ALA A 112 -16.36 65.42 49.08
N THR A 113 -17.46 65.17 49.78
CA THR A 113 -18.11 63.85 49.79
C THR A 113 -18.63 63.46 48.40
N MET A 114 -19.19 64.39 47.63
CA MET A 114 -19.62 64.14 46.25
C MET A 114 -18.44 63.81 45.31
N LEU A 115 -17.30 64.49 45.46
CA LEU A 115 -16.09 64.20 44.69
C LEU A 115 -15.47 62.86 45.07
N GLU A 116 -15.49 62.49 46.34
CA GLU A 116 -15.00 61.19 46.82
C GLU A 116 -15.88 60.05 46.31
N ILE A 117 -17.21 60.20 46.35
CA ILE A 117 -18.17 59.25 45.75
C ILE A 117 -17.95 59.16 44.24
N GLY A 118 -17.76 60.30 43.56
CA GLY A 118 -17.47 60.35 42.13
C GLY A 118 -16.18 59.62 41.76
N SER A 119 -15.10 59.85 42.52
CA SER A 119 -13.80 59.21 42.33
C SER A 119 -13.86 57.70 42.55
N THR A 120 -14.52 57.26 43.62
CA THR A 120 -14.66 55.83 43.93
C THR A 120 -15.51 55.11 42.88
N LEU A 121 -16.62 55.70 42.43
CA LEU A 121 -17.43 55.15 41.33
C LEU A 121 -16.67 55.10 40.00
N LEU A 122 -15.91 56.15 39.66
CA LEU A 122 -15.09 56.17 38.45
C LEU A 122 -13.98 55.10 38.50
N ASN A 123 -13.33 54.92 39.65
CA ASN A 123 -12.30 53.90 39.81
C ASN A 123 -12.91 52.49 39.72
N GLN A 124 -14.06 52.26 40.34
CA GLN A 124 -14.79 50.99 40.25
C GLN A 124 -15.26 50.71 38.81
N SER A 125 -15.77 51.73 38.11
CA SER A 125 -16.17 51.63 36.70
C SER A 125 -14.97 51.34 35.78
N ALA A 126 -13.84 52.00 35.99
CA ALA A 126 -12.61 51.75 35.26
C ALA A 126 -12.10 50.32 35.49
N GLU A 127 -12.17 49.82 36.72
CA GLU A 127 -11.76 48.45 37.03
C GLU A 127 -12.71 47.39 36.45
N GLN A 128 -14.02 47.64 36.49
CA GLN A 128 -14.99 46.77 35.80
C GLN A 128 -14.76 46.76 34.29
N SER A 129 -14.43 47.91 33.69
CA SER A 129 -14.11 48.02 32.26
C SER A 129 -12.84 47.21 31.90
N ARG A 130 -11.82 47.23 32.76
CA ARG A 130 -10.61 46.40 32.58
C ARG A 130 -10.91 44.90 32.70
N LYS A 131 -11.75 44.49 33.66
CA LYS A 131 -12.17 43.09 33.79
C LYS A 131 -12.97 42.63 32.58
N LEU A 132 -13.88 43.46 32.09
CA LEU A 132 -14.67 43.15 30.90
C LEU A 132 -13.79 43.00 29.66
N THR A 133 -12.88 43.94 29.40
CA THR A 133 -11.95 43.86 28.26
C THR A 133 -11.04 42.62 28.32
N HIS A 134 -10.62 42.20 29.51
CA HIS A 134 -9.88 40.93 29.67
C HIS A 134 -10.74 39.71 29.30
N VAL A 135 -12.00 39.66 29.77
CA VAL A 135 -12.92 38.56 29.43
C VAL A 135 -13.23 38.57 27.92
N GLU A 136 -13.45 39.73 27.31
CA GLU A 136 -13.65 39.86 25.86
C GLU A 136 -12.45 39.32 25.06
N ALA A 137 -11.23 39.70 25.45
CA ALA A 137 -10.01 39.20 24.82
C ALA A 137 -9.87 37.67 24.98
N GLN A 138 -10.22 37.12 26.15
CA GLN A 138 -10.20 35.69 26.39
C GLN A 138 -11.22 34.95 25.52
N VAL A 139 -12.45 35.47 25.41
CA VAL A 139 -13.49 34.90 24.56
C VAL A 139 -13.06 34.94 23.10
N LEU A 140 -12.52 36.06 22.61
CA LEU A 140 -12.01 36.18 21.25
C LEU A 140 -10.92 35.14 20.94
N ASN A 141 -9.97 34.95 21.86
CA ASN A 141 -8.91 33.95 21.71
C ASN A 141 -9.47 32.51 21.69
N GLN A 142 -10.45 32.21 22.55
CA GLN A 142 -11.12 30.91 22.55
C GLN A 142 -11.91 30.68 21.25
N THR A 143 -12.64 31.68 20.78
CA THR A 143 -13.36 31.62 19.50
C THR A 143 -12.40 31.35 18.35
N TRP A 144 -11.29 32.09 18.26
CA TRP A 144 -10.30 31.89 17.21
C TRP A 144 -9.68 30.48 17.24
N ARG A 145 -9.38 29.96 18.43
CA ARG A 145 -8.88 28.58 18.59
C ARG A 145 -9.88 27.55 18.09
N ILE A 146 -11.15 27.71 18.42
CA ILE A 146 -12.22 26.80 17.98
C ILE A 146 -12.42 26.88 16.46
N GLU A 147 -12.40 28.10 15.89
CA GLU A 147 -12.51 28.30 14.44
C GLU A 147 -11.36 27.63 13.69
N MET A 148 -10.13 27.79 14.17
CA MET A 148 -8.96 27.15 13.58
C MET A 148 -9.07 25.62 13.61
N GLN A 149 -9.46 25.05 14.77
CA GLN A 149 -9.69 23.60 14.87
C GLN A 149 -10.82 23.11 13.97
N LEU A 150 -11.88 23.90 13.82
CA LEU A 150 -13.00 23.55 12.94
C LEU A 150 -12.56 23.53 11.47
N GLN A 151 -11.71 24.47 11.05
CA GLN A 151 -11.16 24.50 9.70
C GLN A 151 -10.20 23.32 9.45
N GLU A 152 -9.31 23.00 10.39
CA GLU A 152 -8.42 21.84 10.29
C GLU A 152 -9.22 20.53 10.20
N ASN A 153 -10.24 20.39 11.05
CA ASN A 153 -11.14 19.24 11.01
C ASN A 153 -11.87 19.13 9.66
N SER A 154 -12.42 20.24 9.14
CA SER A 154 -13.09 20.27 7.83
C SER A 154 -12.15 19.91 6.66
N LEU A 155 -10.89 20.36 6.71
CA LEU A 155 -9.90 19.99 5.70
C LEU A 155 -9.56 18.49 5.78
N SER A 156 -9.41 17.98 7.01
CA SER A 156 -9.12 16.56 7.26
C SER A 156 -10.28 15.66 6.78
N THR A 157 -11.52 16.04 7.02
CA THR A 157 -12.71 15.29 6.57
C THR A 157 -12.80 15.30 5.05
N SER A 158 -12.59 16.44 4.39
CA SER A 158 -12.58 16.52 2.92
C SER A 158 -11.49 15.63 2.29
N LYS A 159 -10.31 15.54 2.94
CA LYS A 159 -9.25 14.64 2.49
C LYS A 159 -9.65 13.17 2.64
N LEU A 160 -10.27 12.81 3.77
CA LEU A 160 -10.77 11.45 4.02
C LEU A 160 -11.87 11.07 3.03
N GLU A 161 -12.81 11.98 2.73
CA GLU A 161 -13.87 11.76 1.73
C GLU A 161 -13.30 11.46 0.34
N LYS A 162 -12.28 12.22 -0.10
CA LYS A 162 -11.59 11.95 -1.37
C LYS A 162 -10.91 10.59 -1.38
N GLN A 163 -10.25 10.23 -0.28
CA GLN A 163 -9.59 8.93 -0.18
C GLN A 163 -10.61 7.78 -0.17
N LEU A 164 -11.74 7.95 0.52
CA LEU A 164 -12.84 7.00 0.53
C LEU A 164 -13.39 6.79 -0.89
N LEU A 165 -13.63 7.87 -1.64
CA LEU A 165 -14.12 7.79 -3.02
C LEU A 165 -13.16 7.01 -3.93
N LEU A 166 -11.85 7.26 -3.81
CA LEU A 166 -10.84 6.53 -4.57
C LEU A 166 -10.83 5.03 -4.21
N GLN A 167 -10.91 4.70 -2.92
CA GLN A 167 -10.97 3.32 -2.46
C GLN A 167 -12.25 2.62 -2.94
N THR A 168 -13.41 3.29 -2.87
CA THR A 168 -14.68 2.77 -3.39
C THR A 168 -14.60 2.47 -4.89
N ASN A 169 -13.97 3.35 -5.68
CA ASN A 169 -13.77 3.12 -7.10
C ASN A 169 -12.88 1.90 -7.38
N GLU A 170 -11.78 1.73 -6.63
CA GLU A 170 -10.94 0.53 -6.75
C GLU A 170 -11.68 -0.75 -6.34
N ILE A 171 -12.50 -0.70 -5.29
CA ILE A 171 -13.34 -1.83 -4.88
C ILE A 171 -14.31 -2.20 -6.00
N HIS A 172 -14.97 -1.23 -6.65
CA HIS A 172 -15.86 -1.51 -7.78
C HIS A 172 -15.11 -2.12 -8.97
N LYS A 173 -13.90 -1.65 -9.28
CA LYS A 173 -13.06 -2.27 -10.33
C LYS A 173 -12.69 -3.71 -9.99
N LEU A 174 -12.36 -3.98 -8.73
CA LEU A 174 -12.05 -5.33 -8.25
C LEU A 174 -13.28 -6.24 -8.28
N GLN A 175 -14.44 -5.75 -7.88
CA GLN A 175 -15.71 -6.49 -7.96
C GLN A 175 -16.04 -6.88 -9.41
N ASN A 176 -15.89 -5.95 -10.36
CA ASN A 176 -16.12 -6.26 -11.78
C ASN A 176 -15.14 -7.33 -12.30
N ARG A 177 -13.87 -7.25 -11.91
CA ARG A 177 -12.87 -8.27 -12.26
C ARG A 177 -13.19 -9.62 -11.64
N ASN A 178 -13.60 -9.65 -10.37
CA ASN A 178 -13.99 -10.88 -9.69
C ASN A 178 -15.20 -11.54 -10.37
N ASN A 179 -16.23 -10.78 -10.72
CA ASN A 179 -17.40 -11.30 -11.43
C ASN A 179 -17.01 -11.96 -12.78
N ILE A 180 -16.14 -11.29 -13.57
CA ILE A 180 -15.64 -11.88 -14.82
C ILE A 180 -14.84 -13.16 -14.57
N LEU A 181 -14.03 -13.21 -13.51
CA LEU A 181 -13.27 -14.38 -13.14
C LEU A 181 -14.17 -15.53 -12.68
N GLU A 182 -15.21 -15.26 -11.89
CA GLU A 182 -16.20 -16.25 -11.46
C GLU A 182 -16.88 -16.92 -12.65
N VAL A 183 -17.31 -16.13 -13.65
CA VAL A 183 -17.90 -16.66 -14.89
C VAL A 183 -16.91 -17.55 -15.64
N ARG A 184 -15.65 -17.11 -15.79
CA ARG A 184 -14.61 -17.91 -16.48
C ARG A 184 -14.26 -19.19 -15.75
N VAL A 185 -14.24 -19.17 -14.41
CA VAL A 185 -13.98 -20.37 -13.60
C VAL A 185 -15.09 -21.39 -13.81
N LEU A 186 -16.35 -20.94 -13.83
CA LEU A 186 -17.50 -21.82 -14.10
C LEU A 186 -17.42 -22.41 -15.52
N GLU A 187 -17.06 -21.60 -16.53
CA GLU A 187 -16.87 -22.07 -17.91
C GLU A 187 -15.74 -23.11 -18.00
N MET A 188 -14.60 -22.87 -17.34
CA MET A 188 -13.51 -23.85 -17.29
C MET A 188 -13.91 -25.14 -16.57
N GLU A 189 -14.65 -25.05 -15.47
CA GLU A 189 -15.12 -26.23 -14.73
C GLU A 189 -16.04 -27.10 -15.58
N THR A 190 -17.00 -26.49 -16.28
CA THR A 190 -17.91 -27.22 -17.19
C THR A 190 -17.16 -27.86 -18.35
N LYS A 191 -16.19 -27.16 -18.95
CA LYS A 191 -15.34 -27.72 -20.00
C LYS A 191 -14.51 -28.90 -19.50
N HIS A 192 -13.92 -28.77 -18.32
CA HIS A 192 -13.12 -29.83 -17.72
C HIS A 192 -13.96 -31.08 -17.40
N GLN A 193 -15.18 -30.89 -16.91
CA GLN A 193 -16.13 -32.00 -16.69
C GLN A 193 -16.49 -32.72 -18.01
N ALA A 194 -16.66 -31.98 -19.10
CA ALA A 194 -16.92 -32.57 -20.41
C ALA A 194 -15.72 -33.37 -20.95
N GLU A 195 -14.50 -32.84 -20.80
CA GLU A 195 -13.26 -33.54 -21.19
C GLU A 195 -13.05 -34.82 -20.37
N LEU A 196 -13.29 -34.76 -19.06
CA LEU A 196 -13.23 -35.94 -18.18
C LEU A 196 -14.23 -37.01 -18.58
N ALA A 197 -15.47 -36.62 -18.91
CA ALA A 197 -16.48 -37.56 -19.40
C ALA A 197 -16.06 -38.20 -20.73
N GLY A 198 -15.46 -37.42 -21.64
CA GLY A 198 -14.89 -37.92 -22.89
C GLY A 198 -13.78 -38.94 -22.67
N ALA A 199 -12.81 -38.60 -21.81
CA ALA A 199 -11.70 -39.49 -21.47
C ALA A 199 -12.17 -40.80 -20.81
N HIS A 200 -13.20 -40.73 -19.96
CA HIS A 200 -13.81 -41.94 -19.37
C HIS A 200 -14.43 -42.84 -20.45
N SER A 201 -15.14 -42.27 -21.41
CA SER A 201 -15.72 -43.01 -22.54
C SER A 201 -14.64 -43.68 -23.40
N GLU A 202 -13.53 -43.00 -23.67
CA GLU A 202 -12.41 -43.58 -24.41
C GLU A 202 -11.72 -44.70 -23.63
N LYS A 203 -11.51 -44.51 -22.32
CA LYS A 203 -10.99 -45.55 -21.44
C LYS A 203 -11.84 -46.83 -21.52
N GLU A 204 -13.16 -46.71 -21.49
CA GLU A 204 -14.07 -47.86 -21.62
C GLU A 204 -13.98 -48.54 -23.00
N LYS A 205 -13.79 -47.77 -24.07
CA LYS A 205 -13.58 -48.34 -25.42
C LYS A 205 -12.27 -49.11 -25.50
N LEU A 206 -11.19 -48.53 -24.98
CA LEU A 206 -9.88 -49.16 -24.93
C LEU A 206 -9.90 -50.43 -24.06
N GLN A 207 -10.56 -50.38 -22.90
CA GLN A 207 -10.70 -51.56 -22.05
C GLN A 207 -11.40 -52.71 -22.78
N ARG A 208 -12.46 -52.42 -23.55
CA ARG A 208 -13.14 -53.43 -24.38
C ARG A 208 -12.22 -54.01 -25.45
N LEU A 209 -11.43 -53.16 -26.12
CA LEU A 209 -10.45 -53.59 -27.13
C LEU A 209 -9.36 -54.48 -26.52
N VAL A 210 -8.79 -54.10 -25.38
CA VAL A 210 -7.77 -54.88 -24.68
C VAL A 210 -8.33 -56.24 -24.26
N ASN A 211 -9.54 -56.28 -23.69
CA ASN A 211 -10.18 -57.54 -23.33
C ASN A 211 -10.42 -58.43 -24.55
N HIS A 212 -10.84 -57.85 -25.68
CA HIS A 212 -11.02 -58.59 -26.93
C HIS A 212 -9.70 -59.15 -27.47
N GLN A 213 -8.64 -58.33 -27.49
CA GLN A 213 -7.31 -58.75 -27.93
C GLN A 213 -6.74 -59.86 -27.03
N SER A 214 -6.91 -59.75 -25.71
CA SER A 214 -6.51 -60.80 -24.76
C SER A 214 -7.18 -62.14 -25.11
N GLY A 215 -8.48 -62.13 -25.39
CA GLY A 215 -9.20 -63.34 -25.82
C GLY A 215 -8.66 -63.92 -27.13
N THR A 216 -8.36 -63.08 -28.12
CA THR A 216 -7.77 -63.56 -29.38
C THR A 216 -6.36 -64.14 -29.19
N ILE A 217 -5.56 -63.58 -28.27
CA ILE A 217 -4.22 -64.09 -27.96
C ILE A 217 -4.33 -65.46 -27.30
N GLU A 218 -5.24 -65.64 -26.35
CA GLU A 218 -5.48 -66.96 -25.72
C GLU A 218 -5.91 -68.02 -26.75
N GLU A 219 -6.72 -67.63 -27.74
CA GLU A 219 -7.15 -68.54 -28.81
C GLU A 219 -6.01 -68.88 -29.78
N LEU A 220 -5.19 -67.89 -30.14
CA LEU A 220 -3.98 -68.09 -30.93
C LEU A 220 -2.96 -68.97 -30.19
N GLU A 221 -2.80 -68.81 -28.87
CA GLU A 221 -1.92 -69.64 -28.05
C GLU A 221 -2.37 -71.10 -28.06
N LYS A 222 -3.68 -71.36 -27.90
CA LYS A 222 -4.24 -72.71 -28.05
C LYS A 222 -3.99 -73.29 -29.45
N SER A 223 -4.19 -72.48 -30.50
CA SER A 223 -3.93 -72.91 -31.88
C SER A 223 -2.44 -73.19 -32.12
N LEU A 224 -1.54 -72.40 -31.52
CA LEU A 224 -0.09 -72.58 -31.62
C LEU A 224 0.36 -73.85 -30.88
N LEU A 225 -0.21 -74.14 -29.71
CA LEU A 225 0.04 -75.39 -28.98
C LEU A 225 -0.44 -76.61 -29.76
N ALA A 226 -1.60 -76.53 -30.41
CA ALA A 226 -2.09 -77.60 -31.28
C ALA A 226 -1.18 -77.78 -32.52
N ALA A 227 -0.76 -76.68 -33.14
CA ALA A 227 0.16 -76.71 -34.28
C ALA A 227 1.55 -77.23 -33.89
N SER A 228 2.07 -76.89 -32.70
CA SER A 228 3.37 -77.35 -32.20
C SER A 228 3.38 -78.84 -31.85
N ALA A 229 2.26 -79.35 -31.31
CA ALA A 229 2.07 -80.79 -31.13
C ALA A 229 2.09 -81.52 -32.49
N ASN A 230 1.41 -80.97 -33.50
CA ASN A 230 1.40 -81.54 -34.84
C ASN A 230 2.76 -81.45 -35.55
N THR A 231 3.48 -80.32 -35.45
CA THR A 231 4.84 -80.22 -35.99
C THR A 231 5.80 -81.12 -35.24
N SER A 232 5.66 -81.35 -33.93
CA SER A 232 6.46 -82.35 -33.22
C SER A 232 6.22 -83.78 -33.74
N LEU A 233 4.99 -84.10 -34.14
CA LEU A 233 4.64 -85.37 -34.77
C LEU A 233 5.23 -85.49 -36.18
N LEU A 234 5.14 -84.42 -36.96
CA LEU A 234 5.75 -84.33 -38.28
C LEU A 234 7.29 -84.35 -38.21
N GLN A 235 7.87 -83.75 -37.18
CA GLN A 235 9.31 -83.74 -36.90
C GLN A 235 9.80 -85.12 -36.44
N ARG A 236 8.99 -85.89 -35.71
CA ARG A 236 9.25 -87.32 -35.44
C ARG A 236 9.19 -88.17 -36.71
N GLN A 237 8.20 -87.97 -37.56
CA GLN A 237 8.13 -88.64 -38.87
C GLN A 237 9.32 -88.27 -39.76
N GLN A 238 9.71 -86.99 -39.73
CA GLN A 238 10.85 -86.49 -40.48
C GLN A 238 12.16 -87.01 -39.92
N LEU A 239 12.31 -87.19 -38.60
CA LEU A 239 13.46 -87.86 -37.98
C LEU A 239 13.54 -89.34 -38.34
N GLN A 240 12.42 -90.07 -38.44
CA GLN A 240 12.42 -91.45 -38.93
C GLN A 240 12.85 -91.54 -40.40
N LEU A 241 12.37 -90.61 -41.24
CA LEU A 241 12.83 -90.46 -42.61
C LEU A 241 14.31 -90.06 -42.66
N LEU A 242 14.77 -89.18 -41.76
CA LEU A 242 16.15 -88.72 -41.70
C LEU A 242 17.09 -89.80 -41.17
N GLU A 243 16.68 -90.69 -40.28
CA GLU A 243 17.44 -91.89 -39.89
C GLU A 243 17.54 -92.88 -41.05
N SER A 244 16.45 -93.05 -41.80
CA SER A 244 16.42 -93.87 -43.01
C SER A 244 17.37 -93.32 -44.08
N VAL A 245 17.35 -91.99 -44.28
CA VAL A 245 18.22 -91.27 -45.20
C VAL A 245 19.64 -91.16 -44.66
N GLN A 246 19.86 -91.01 -43.35
CA GLN A 246 21.19 -91.02 -42.71
C GLN A 246 21.82 -92.40 -42.79
N SER A 247 21.07 -93.49 -42.65
CA SER A 247 21.56 -94.84 -42.97
C SER A 247 22.05 -94.95 -44.43
N LEU A 248 21.37 -94.26 -45.36
CA LEU A 248 21.74 -94.15 -46.77
C LEU A 248 22.89 -93.14 -47.03
N VAL A 249 23.05 -92.11 -46.20
CA VAL A 249 24.02 -91.01 -46.37
C VAL A 249 25.31 -91.23 -45.57
N GLN A 250 25.30 -91.98 -44.45
CA GLN A 250 26.50 -92.49 -43.78
C GLN A 250 27.31 -93.44 -44.69
N SER A 251 26.69 -93.95 -45.75
CA SER A 251 27.34 -94.68 -46.85
C SER A 251 28.04 -93.75 -47.86
N LEU A 252 27.69 -92.46 -47.93
CA LEU A 252 28.06 -91.57 -49.03
C LEU A 252 28.70 -90.24 -48.59
N ILE A 253 29.72 -90.36 -47.73
CA ILE A 253 30.82 -89.40 -47.63
C ILE A 253 30.61 -88.22 -46.67
N SER A 254 31.61 -88.18 -45.78
CA SER A 254 32.09 -87.10 -44.93
C SER A 254 32.38 -85.78 -45.65
N GLN A 255 32.19 -84.69 -44.88
CA GLN A 255 32.74 -83.34 -45.01
C GLN A 255 31.86 -82.28 -45.69
N GLY A 256 31.76 -81.13 -45.02
CA GLY A 256 31.44 -79.86 -45.68
C GLY A 256 30.58 -78.90 -44.85
N ARG A 257 31.23 -78.01 -44.11
CA ARG A 257 30.70 -76.95 -43.23
C ARG A 257 30.33 -75.69 -44.04
N GLY A 258 29.34 -74.90 -43.58
CA GLY A 258 29.22 -73.48 -43.97
C GLY A 258 27.88 -72.80 -43.65
N GLU A 259 27.87 -71.89 -42.66
CA GLU A 259 26.84 -70.85 -42.46
C GLU A 259 26.94 -69.73 -43.50
N PRO A 260 25.92 -68.85 -43.62
CA PRO A 260 26.13 -67.49 -43.13
C PRO A 260 24.87 -66.80 -42.52
N GLY A 261 25.11 -65.94 -41.53
CA GLY A 261 24.12 -65.02 -40.98
C GLY A 261 24.00 -63.70 -41.75
N TRP A 262 22.90 -62.98 -41.51
CA TRP A 262 22.78 -61.54 -41.73
C TRP A 262 21.85 -60.90 -40.70
N ALA A 263 22.38 -59.88 -40.02
CA ALA A 263 21.66 -58.95 -39.17
C ALA A 263 21.70 -57.56 -39.81
N GLY A 264 20.59 -56.84 -39.75
CA GLY A 264 20.51 -55.42 -40.09
C GLY A 264 19.37 -54.75 -39.34
N SER A 265 19.71 -53.87 -38.39
CA SER A 265 18.78 -52.93 -37.76
C SER A 265 19.20 -51.48 -38.04
N PRO A 266 18.26 -50.52 -38.16
CA PRO A 266 18.54 -49.14 -38.54
C PRO A 266 19.00 -48.30 -37.33
N ARG A 267 19.93 -47.38 -37.59
CA ARG A 267 20.53 -46.45 -36.63
C ARG A 267 19.69 -45.18 -36.53
N GLY A 268 19.26 -44.82 -35.32
CA GLY A 268 18.74 -43.49 -34.98
C GLY A 268 19.18 -43.16 -33.57
N CYS A 269 19.80 -41.98 -33.38
CA CYS A 269 20.43 -41.46 -32.17
C CYS A 269 21.79 -42.09 -31.80
N GLN A 270 22.84 -41.75 -32.56
CA GLN A 270 24.22 -41.87 -32.06
C GLN A 270 24.70 -40.54 -31.49
N GLY A 271 25.19 -40.60 -30.26
CA GLY A 271 25.60 -39.47 -29.44
C GLY A 271 26.58 -38.54 -30.15
N ALA A 272 26.31 -37.24 -30.03
CA ALA A 272 27.24 -36.20 -30.44
C ALA A 272 28.50 -36.29 -29.60
N THR A 273 29.55 -36.88 -30.17
CA THR A 273 30.92 -36.79 -29.64
C THR A 273 31.51 -35.48 -30.12
N THR A 274 31.72 -34.54 -29.22
CA THR A 274 32.37 -33.25 -29.49
C THR A 274 33.88 -33.47 -29.66
N ARG A 275 34.31 -33.85 -30.86
CA ARG A 275 35.74 -33.75 -31.24
C ARG A 275 36.00 -32.32 -31.69
N ALA A 276 36.65 -31.53 -30.84
CA ALA A 276 37.22 -30.23 -31.18
C ALA A 276 38.73 -30.42 -31.41
N GLU A 277 39.18 -30.33 -32.66
CA GLU A 277 40.61 -30.31 -33.01
C GLU A 277 41.10 -28.85 -32.98
N LEU A 278 42.13 -28.55 -32.18
CA LEU A 278 42.83 -27.26 -32.23
C LEU A 278 43.81 -27.25 -33.42
N PRO A 279 44.06 -26.09 -34.06
CA PRO A 279 45.06 -25.99 -35.12
C PRO A 279 46.48 -26.00 -34.53
N ASN A 280 47.34 -26.89 -35.05
CA ASN A 280 48.76 -26.94 -34.75
C ASN A 280 49.46 -25.60 -35.10
N PRO A 281 50.32 -25.04 -34.22
CA PRO A 281 51.41 -24.21 -34.66
C PRO A 281 52.56 -25.11 -35.12
N GLY A 282 53.04 -24.91 -36.34
CA GLY A 282 54.21 -25.61 -36.86
C GLY A 282 55.47 -25.34 -36.03
N GLY A 283 56.26 -26.39 -35.82
CA GLY A 283 57.57 -26.31 -35.19
C GLY A 283 58.27 -27.67 -35.25
N HIS A 284 59.22 -27.81 -36.15
CA HIS A 284 60.03 -29.01 -36.36
C HIS A 284 61.00 -29.23 -35.18
N THR A 285 60.91 -30.39 -34.51
CA THR A 285 62.05 -31.05 -33.84
C THR A 285 61.75 -32.56 -33.70
N PRO A 286 62.66 -33.47 -34.09
CA PRO A 286 62.45 -34.91 -33.95
C PRO A 286 62.97 -35.43 -32.59
N GLY A 287 62.14 -36.24 -31.91
CA GLY A 287 62.62 -37.17 -30.87
C GLY A 287 62.18 -36.88 -29.44
N LEU A 288 60.91 -37.16 -29.12
CA LEU A 288 60.43 -37.74 -27.85
C LEU A 288 58.95 -38.12 -28.05
N PRO A 289 58.45 -39.27 -27.56
CA PRO A 289 57.01 -39.54 -27.61
C PRO A 289 56.28 -38.50 -26.74
N PRO A 290 55.19 -37.88 -27.22
CA PRO A 290 54.42 -36.94 -26.40
C PRO A 290 53.80 -37.70 -25.22
N PRO A 291 53.68 -37.06 -24.04
CA PRO A 291 52.91 -37.65 -22.95
C PRO A 291 51.47 -37.81 -23.43
N ALA A 292 50.91 -39.00 -23.25
CA ALA A 292 49.52 -39.29 -23.51
C ALA A 292 48.64 -38.51 -22.51
N THR A 293 48.42 -37.21 -22.76
CA THR A 293 47.23 -36.53 -22.26
C THR A 293 46.05 -37.03 -23.09
N LEU A 294 45.58 -38.22 -22.76
CA LEU A 294 44.23 -38.67 -23.09
C LEU A 294 43.28 -37.68 -22.41
N ALA A 295 42.91 -36.61 -23.12
CA ALA A 295 41.70 -35.88 -22.80
C ALA A 295 40.54 -36.86 -23.06
N ILE A 296 40.17 -37.59 -22.01
CA ILE A 296 38.99 -38.44 -21.98
C ILE A 296 37.79 -37.49 -22.05
N TYR A 297 37.40 -37.11 -23.26
CA TYR A 297 36.13 -36.42 -23.48
C TYR A 297 35.02 -37.45 -23.23
N ALA A 298 34.40 -37.38 -22.06
CA ALA A 298 33.24 -38.19 -21.76
C ALA A 298 32.13 -37.86 -22.77
N PRO A 299 31.42 -38.87 -23.31
CA PRO A 299 30.26 -38.63 -24.16
C PRO A 299 29.20 -37.86 -23.37
N LEU A 300 28.73 -36.74 -23.94
CA LEU A 300 27.72 -35.90 -23.32
C LEU A 300 26.37 -36.65 -23.35
N GLN A 301 25.80 -36.90 -22.17
CA GLN A 301 24.46 -37.49 -22.07
C GLN A 301 23.40 -36.43 -22.39
N VAL A 302 22.46 -36.80 -23.25
CA VAL A 302 21.37 -35.93 -23.70
C VAL A 302 20.04 -36.66 -23.59
N PHE A 303 18.97 -35.93 -23.30
CA PHE A 303 17.62 -36.46 -23.43
C PHE A 303 17.13 -36.24 -24.86
N CYS A 304 16.67 -37.32 -25.50
CA CYS A 304 16.11 -37.31 -26.84
C CYS A 304 14.59 -37.46 -26.79
N ASP A 305 13.88 -36.46 -27.29
CA ASP A 305 12.43 -36.55 -27.52
C ASP A 305 12.19 -37.15 -28.92
N MET A 306 11.61 -38.35 -28.92
CA MET A 306 11.31 -39.14 -30.11
C MET A 306 9.82 -39.12 -30.50
N GLU A 307 8.99 -38.38 -29.76
CA GLU A 307 7.54 -38.36 -29.93
C GLU A 307 7.07 -37.05 -30.59
N THR A 308 7.61 -35.92 -30.13
CA THR A 308 7.19 -34.58 -30.61
C THR A 308 7.57 -34.41 -32.09
N GLU A 309 6.59 -34.10 -32.95
CA GLU A 309 6.80 -33.83 -34.39
C GLU A 309 7.71 -34.84 -35.12
N ARG A 310 7.42 -36.14 -34.97
CA ARG A 310 8.20 -37.27 -35.55
C ARG A 310 9.56 -37.50 -34.88
N GLY A 311 9.82 -36.85 -33.75
CA GLY A 311 11.01 -37.07 -32.93
C GLY A 311 12.28 -36.42 -33.49
N GLY A 312 13.41 -36.96 -33.04
CA GLY A 312 14.74 -36.45 -33.40
C GLY A 312 15.13 -35.16 -32.68
N TRP A 313 14.45 -34.82 -31.59
CA TRP A 313 14.70 -33.61 -30.83
C TRP A 313 15.70 -33.87 -29.71
N THR A 314 16.77 -33.09 -29.67
CA THR A 314 17.70 -33.05 -28.53
C THR A 314 17.25 -31.98 -27.56
N VAL A 315 16.94 -32.34 -26.32
CA VAL A 315 16.60 -31.36 -25.28
C VAL A 315 17.89 -30.68 -24.80
N ILE A 316 17.87 -29.35 -24.72
CA ILE A 316 19.02 -28.55 -24.28
C ILE A 316 18.77 -27.83 -22.95
N GLN A 317 17.50 -27.70 -22.56
CA GLN A 317 17.07 -27.16 -21.27
C GLN A 317 15.75 -27.79 -20.88
N LEU A 318 15.60 -28.12 -19.59
CA LEU A 318 14.35 -28.60 -19.01
C LEU A 318 14.12 -27.98 -17.63
N ARG A 319 12.92 -27.42 -17.41
CA ARG A 319 12.39 -26.93 -16.13
C ARG A 319 11.03 -27.55 -15.89
N THR A 320 10.81 -28.16 -14.73
CA THR A 320 9.58 -28.91 -14.43
C THR A 320 9.12 -28.79 -12.98
N ASN A 321 10.03 -28.66 -12.02
CA ASN A 321 9.71 -28.79 -10.60
C ASN A 321 10.54 -27.90 -9.66
N GLY A 322 11.57 -27.20 -10.17
CA GLY A 322 12.45 -26.33 -9.38
C GLY A 322 13.44 -27.07 -8.48
N SER A 323 13.68 -28.35 -8.71
CA SER A 323 14.65 -29.18 -7.97
C SER A 323 16.11 -28.73 -8.17
N LEU A 324 16.40 -28.04 -9.27
CA LEU A 324 17.74 -27.59 -9.61
C LEU A 324 17.84 -26.07 -9.59
N SER A 325 18.87 -25.54 -8.91
CA SER A 325 19.20 -24.12 -8.99
C SER A 325 19.82 -23.77 -10.34
N PHE A 326 19.27 -22.77 -11.02
CA PHE A 326 19.79 -22.19 -12.27
C PHE A 326 20.63 -20.91 -12.02
N GLN A 327 20.86 -20.56 -10.75
CA GLN A 327 21.73 -19.46 -10.36
C GLN A 327 23.21 -19.88 -10.46
N ARG A 328 23.68 -20.07 -11.68
CA ARG A 328 24.96 -20.72 -12.00
C ARG A 328 25.96 -19.74 -12.62
N SER A 329 27.24 -20.06 -12.46
CA SER A 329 28.37 -19.30 -13.01
C SER A 329 28.50 -19.46 -14.53
N TRP A 330 29.31 -18.60 -15.17
CA TRP A 330 29.66 -18.72 -16.59
C TRP A 330 30.22 -20.11 -16.92
N ARG A 331 31.13 -20.60 -16.07
CA ARG A 331 31.78 -21.92 -16.25
C ARG A 331 30.76 -23.05 -16.21
N GLU A 332 29.81 -23.01 -15.28
CA GLU A 332 28.74 -24.00 -15.17
C GLU A 332 27.80 -23.95 -16.40
N TYR A 333 27.37 -22.76 -16.84
CA TYR A 333 26.54 -22.63 -18.06
C TYR A 333 27.29 -23.05 -19.33
N LYS A 334 28.62 -22.87 -19.38
CA LYS A 334 29.46 -23.37 -20.47
C LYS A 334 29.47 -24.90 -20.53
N GLN A 335 29.74 -25.55 -19.40
CA GLN A 335 29.93 -27.01 -19.32
C GLN A 335 28.61 -27.78 -19.29
N GLY A 336 27.54 -27.16 -18.80
CA GLY A 336 26.27 -27.83 -18.51
C GLY A 336 26.18 -28.24 -17.04
N PHE A 337 24.95 -28.39 -16.55
CA PHE A 337 24.65 -28.79 -15.18
C PHE A 337 23.25 -29.41 -15.09
N GLY A 338 23.02 -30.24 -14.08
CA GLY A 338 21.78 -30.99 -13.90
C GLY A 338 21.84 -32.40 -14.45
N ASP A 339 20.68 -33.05 -14.55
CA ASP A 339 20.53 -34.42 -15.01
C ASP A 339 19.59 -34.45 -16.23
N ALA A 340 19.98 -35.17 -17.28
CA ALA A 340 19.16 -35.36 -18.48
C ALA A 340 17.82 -36.04 -18.18
N ALA A 341 17.72 -36.81 -17.08
CA ALA A 341 16.47 -37.38 -16.60
C ALA A 341 15.55 -36.39 -15.84
N GLY A 342 16.04 -35.18 -15.55
CA GLY A 342 15.34 -34.18 -14.74
C GLY A 342 15.55 -32.75 -15.26
N GLU A 343 15.63 -31.77 -14.36
CA GLU A 343 15.98 -30.41 -14.76
C GLU A 343 17.47 -30.33 -15.11
N TYR A 344 17.80 -29.68 -16.22
CA TYR A 344 19.19 -29.47 -16.62
C TYR A 344 19.36 -28.37 -17.66
N TRP A 345 20.63 -27.99 -17.85
CA TRP A 345 21.14 -27.19 -18.95
C TRP A 345 22.27 -27.96 -19.62
N LEU A 346 22.17 -28.20 -20.93
CA LEU A 346 23.12 -29.04 -21.66
C LEU A 346 24.54 -28.50 -21.68
N GLY A 347 24.68 -27.16 -21.67
CA GLY A 347 25.97 -26.48 -21.76
C GLY A 347 26.12 -25.70 -23.06
N ASN A 348 26.53 -24.44 -22.95
CA ASN A 348 26.64 -23.53 -24.09
C ASN A 348 27.67 -24.01 -25.12
N GLU A 349 28.77 -24.62 -24.67
CA GLU A 349 29.82 -25.13 -25.56
C GLU A 349 29.28 -26.28 -26.43
N ALA A 350 28.56 -27.21 -25.82
CA ALA A 350 27.95 -28.33 -26.55
C ALA A 350 26.94 -27.84 -27.59
N VAL A 351 26.06 -26.91 -27.20
CA VAL A 351 25.05 -26.34 -28.11
C VAL A 351 25.71 -25.54 -29.24
N HIS A 352 26.77 -24.78 -28.96
CA HIS A 352 27.56 -24.09 -29.99
C HIS A 352 28.18 -25.08 -30.99
N LEU A 353 28.81 -26.15 -30.50
CA LEU A 353 29.45 -27.15 -31.36
C LEU A 353 28.45 -27.90 -32.25
N LEU A 354 27.23 -28.14 -31.77
CA LEU A 354 26.14 -28.73 -32.55
C LEU A 354 25.64 -27.77 -33.63
N THR A 355 25.31 -26.54 -33.23
CA THR A 355 24.64 -25.55 -34.10
C THR A 355 25.59 -24.80 -35.05
N SER A 356 26.91 -24.96 -34.87
CA SER A 356 27.93 -24.38 -35.77
C SER A 356 28.16 -25.21 -37.02
N ARG A 357 27.93 -26.53 -36.97
CA ARG A 357 28.24 -27.46 -38.06
C ARG A 357 27.12 -27.56 -39.09
N VAL A 358 25.88 -27.59 -38.61
CA VAL A 358 24.68 -27.81 -39.42
C VAL A 358 23.62 -26.80 -38.98
N PRO A 359 22.72 -26.33 -39.87
CA PRO A 359 21.57 -25.55 -39.45
C PRO A 359 20.66 -26.37 -38.53
N TYR A 360 20.37 -25.84 -37.34
CA TYR A 360 19.40 -26.43 -36.42
C TYR A 360 18.17 -25.53 -36.29
N ALA A 361 17.02 -26.14 -36.10
CA ALA A 361 15.81 -25.49 -35.61
C ALA A 361 15.77 -25.55 -34.08
N LEU A 362 15.17 -24.53 -33.46
CA LEU A 362 14.91 -24.47 -32.02
C LEU A 362 13.40 -24.48 -31.79
N ARG A 363 12.95 -25.35 -30.90
CA ARG A 363 11.59 -25.38 -30.37
C ARG A 363 11.64 -25.10 -28.88
N VAL A 364 10.84 -24.16 -28.42
CA VAL A 364 10.69 -23.79 -27.02
C VAL A 364 9.25 -24.06 -26.64
N GLU A 365 9.03 -24.95 -25.70
CA GLU A 365 7.69 -25.23 -25.20
C GLU A 365 7.53 -24.77 -23.76
N LEU A 366 6.34 -24.26 -23.47
CA LEU A 366 6.01 -23.54 -22.25
C LEU A 366 4.68 -24.08 -21.73
N TRP A 367 4.58 -24.33 -20.43
CA TRP A 367 3.31 -24.65 -19.80
C TRP A 367 3.10 -23.84 -18.53
N ASP A 368 1.87 -23.41 -18.33
CA ASP A 368 1.46 -22.63 -17.17
C ASP A 368 0.86 -23.51 -16.06
N TRP A 369 0.43 -22.87 -14.97
CA TRP A 369 -0.16 -23.57 -13.83
C TRP A 369 -1.63 -23.93 -14.03
N GLU A 370 -2.27 -23.36 -15.05
CA GLU A 370 -3.67 -23.58 -15.44
C GLU A 370 -3.81 -24.72 -16.47
N GLY A 371 -2.70 -25.31 -16.93
CA GLY A 371 -2.69 -26.46 -17.83
C GLY A 371 -2.56 -26.10 -19.32
N ASN A 372 -2.41 -24.82 -19.66
CA ASN A 372 -2.19 -24.40 -21.03
C ASN A 372 -0.77 -24.71 -21.47
N GLN A 373 -0.62 -25.17 -22.70
CA GLN A 373 0.67 -25.46 -23.32
C GLN A 373 0.79 -24.70 -24.63
N VAL A 374 1.91 -23.98 -24.80
CA VAL A 374 2.22 -23.23 -26.01
C VAL A 374 3.65 -23.49 -26.44
N TYR A 375 3.96 -23.20 -27.71
CA TYR A 375 5.32 -23.36 -28.22
C TYR A 375 5.75 -22.19 -29.10
N ALA A 376 7.05 -21.92 -29.11
CA ALA A 376 7.75 -21.04 -30.04
C ALA A 376 8.72 -21.89 -30.86
N HIS A 377 8.69 -21.73 -32.17
CA HIS A 377 9.55 -22.43 -33.10
C HIS A 377 10.38 -21.42 -33.90
N TYR A 378 11.64 -21.74 -34.13
CA TYR A 378 12.58 -20.96 -34.93
C TYR A 378 13.27 -21.90 -35.90
N ARG A 379 13.13 -21.66 -37.21
CA ARG A 379 13.71 -22.57 -38.22
C ARG A 379 15.24 -22.57 -38.20
N LYS A 380 15.85 -21.46 -37.78
CA LYS A 380 17.30 -21.32 -37.68
C LYS A 380 17.69 -20.85 -36.30
N PHE A 381 18.51 -21.64 -35.64
CA PHE A 381 19.08 -21.39 -34.33
C PHE A 381 20.58 -21.68 -34.36
N GLN A 382 21.36 -20.72 -33.87
CA GLN A 382 22.79 -20.84 -33.75
C GLN A 382 23.32 -20.05 -32.56
N LEU A 383 24.30 -20.63 -31.88
CA LEU A 383 25.12 -19.92 -30.89
C LEU A 383 26.51 -19.63 -31.44
N GLY A 384 27.01 -18.43 -31.16
CA GLY A 384 28.42 -18.08 -31.38
C GLY A 384 29.36 -18.84 -30.45
N SER A 385 30.66 -18.74 -30.70
CA SER A 385 31.68 -19.34 -29.81
C SER A 385 31.78 -18.61 -28.48
N GLU A 386 32.52 -19.17 -27.52
CA GLU A 386 32.82 -18.48 -26.25
C GLU A 386 33.48 -17.10 -26.48
N ARG A 387 34.33 -16.96 -27.50
CA ARG A 387 34.94 -15.67 -27.88
C ARG A 387 33.92 -14.64 -28.34
N GLN A 388 32.80 -15.12 -28.88
CA GLN A 388 31.63 -14.32 -29.25
C GLN A 388 30.57 -14.30 -28.13
N LEU A 389 30.93 -14.75 -26.93
CA LEU A 389 30.09 -14.75 -25.72
C LEU A 389 28.77 -15.51 -25.92
N TYR A 390 28.83 -16.64 -26.65
CA TYR A 390 27.68 -17.47 -27.01
C TYR A 390 26.49 -16.68 -27.57
N ARG A 391 26.79 -15.66 -28.39
CA ARG A 391 25.79 -14.78 -29.00
C ARG A 391 24.69 -15.58 -29.71
N LEU A 392 23.44 -15.22 -29.44
CA LEU A 392 22.25 -15.86 -30.00
C LEU A 392 21.93 -15.32 -31.40
N SER A 393 21.59 -16.25 -32.30
CA SER A 393 21.04 -15.95 -33.62
C SER A 393 19.83 -16.84 -33.89
N LEU A 394 18.68 -16.21 -34.06
CA LEU A 394 17.38 -16.82 -34.35
C LEU A 394 16.77 -16.21 -35.62
N GLN A 395 16.11 -17.03 -36.44
CA GLN A 395 15.36 -16.58 -37.62
C GLN A 395 14.07 -17.40 -37.79
N ASP A 396 13.13 -16.86 -38.57
CA ASP A 396 11.86 -17.47 -38.95
C ASP A 396 11.04 -17.98 -37.75
N TYR A 397 10.63 -17.05 -36.89
CA TYR A 397 9.77 -17.33 -35.74
C TYR A 397 8.37 -17.79 -36.19
N SER A 398 7.85 -18.84 -35.55
CA SER A 398 6.46 -19.30 -35.64
C SER A 398 6.01 -19.95 -34.32
N GLY A 399 4.72 -20.30 -34.21
CA GLY A 399 4.18 -21.04 -33.06
C GLY A 399 3.00 -20.34 -32.39
N THR A 400 2.63 -20.83 -31.21
CA THR A 400 1.47 -20.36 -30.43
C THR A 400 1.86 -19.53 -29.20
N ALA A 401 3.15 -19.44 -28.87
CA ALA A 401 3.68 -18.69 -27.72
C ALA A 401 3.81 -17.18 -27.99
N GLY A 402 2.77 -16.58 -28.56
CA GLY A 402 2.71 -15.15 -28.90
C GLY A 402 2.77 -14.86 -30.41
N GLN A 403 2.46 -13.61 -30.77
CA GLN A 403 2.61 -13.10 -32.15
C GLN A 403 4.04 -12.64 -32.46
N GLN A 404 4.83 -12.41 -31.42
CA GLN A 404 6.22 -11.97 -31.49
C GLN A 404 7.10 -12.89 -30.64
N SER A 405 8.38 -13.00 -31.02
CA SER A 405 9.35 -13.78 -30.27
C SER A 405 9.58 -13.19 -28.89
N GLY A 406 9.51 -14.03 -27.84
CA GLY A 406 9.91 -13.64 -26.49
C GLY A 406 11.44 -13.56 -26.31
N MET A 407 12.23 -13.95 -27.30
CA MET A 407 13.69 -13.84 -27.30
C MET A 407 14.14 -12.79 -28.32
N ALA A 408 15.28 -12.16 -28.08
CA ALA A 408 15.88 -11.28 -29.08
C ALA A 408 16.29 -12.12 -30.29
N LEU A 409 15.83 -11.73 -31.48
CA LEU A 409 16.08 -12.52 -32.70
C LEU A 409 17.56 -12.54 -33.06
N GLN A 410 18.29 -11.46 -32.84
CA GLN A 410 19.71 -11.38 -33.12
C GLN A 410 20.41 -10.46 -32.13
N GLY A 411 21.69 -10.74 -31.85
CA GLY A 411 22.57 -9.73 -31.25
C GLY A 411 22.86 -9.87 -29.77
N THR A 412 22.02 -10.55 -29.01
CA THR A 412 22.18 -10.70 -27.57
C THR A 412 23.26 -11.70 -27.22
N ARG A 413 24.18 -11.29 -26.35
CA ARG A 413 25.22 -12.14 -25.76
C ARG A 413 24.66 -12.85 -24.54
N PHE A 414 25.25 -13.98 -24.18
CA PHE A 414 24.87 -14.67 -22.96
C PHE A 414 25.47 -13.94 -21.75
N SER A 415 24.71 -13.80 -20.68
CA SER A 415 25.15 -13.18 -19.42
C SER A 415 24.80 -14.10 -18.25
N THR A 416 25.65 -14.14 -17.22
CA THR A 416 25.46 -14.93 -15.99
C THR A 416 25.71 -14.05 -14.76
N ARG A 417 25.49 -14.61 -13.56
CA ARG A 417 25.66 -13.86 -12.30
C ARG A 417 27.07 -13.28 -12.08
N ASP A 418 28.07 -13.84 -12.75
CA ASP A 418 29.49 -13.55 -12.65
C ASP A 418 30.08 -12.98 -13.96
N ALA A 419 29.29 -12.86 -15.03
CA ALA A 419 29.72 -12.31 -16.31
C ALA A 419 28.58 -11.48 -16.94
N ASP A 420 28.74 -10.15 -16.93
CA ASP A 420 27.78 -9.21 -17.49
C ASP A 420 28.13 -8.86 -18.94
N ASN A 421 27.31 -9.35 -19.87
CA ASN A 421 27.44 -9.10 -21.31
C ASN A 421 26.14 -8.56 -21.93
N ASP A 422 25.20 -8.12 -21.09
CA ASP A 422 23.90 -7.64 -21.54
C ASP A 422 24.00 -6.18 -22.07
N ASN A 423 22.95 -5.69 -22.72
CA ASN A 423 22.94 -4.35 -23.30
C ASN A 423 22.28 -3.32 -22.38
N CYS A 424 22.14 -3.64 -21.08
CA CYS A 424 21.55 -2.74 -20.10
C CYS A 424 22.64 -1.95 -19.35
N LEU A 425 22.26 -0.80 -18.82
CA LEU A 425 23.02 -0.13 -17.74
C LEU A 425 22.86 -0.85 -16.39
N CYS A 426 21.97 -1.83 -16.34
CA CYS A 426 21.60 -2.64 -15.19
C CYS A 426 22.16 -4.05 -15.35
N LYS A 427 22.54 -4.71 -14.25
CA LYS A 427 23.10 -6.05 -14.31
C LYS A 427 22.00 -7.11 -14.27
N CYS A 428 21.41 -7.47 -15.41
CA CYS A 428 20.19 -8.30 -15.44
C CYS A 428 20.38 -9.68 -14.80
N ALA A 429 21.57 -10.28 -14.96
CA ALA A 429 21.90 -11.60 -14.45
C ALA A 429 22.48 -11.64 -13.03
N GLN A 430 22.98 -10.50 -12.49
CA GLN A 430 23.70 -10.48 -11.21
C GLN A 430 22.77 -10.29 -10.03
N MET A 431 23.09 -10.86 -8.86
CA MET A 431 22.39 -10.53 -7.61
C MET A 431 22.67 -9.07 -7.24
N LEU A 432 21.65 -8.29 -6.90
CA LEU A 432 21.86 -7.06 -6.13
C LEU A 432 22.48 -7.49 -4.79
N SER A 433 23.78 -7.26 -4.60
CA SER A 433 24.38 -7.23 -3.28
C SER A 433 23.53 -6.28 -2.43
N GLY A 434 22.94 -6.79 -1.36
CA GLY A 434 22.01 -6.03 -0.52
C GLY A 434 22.58 -4.67 -0.16
N GLY A 435 21.95 -3.62 -0.67
CA GLY A 435 22.11 -2.28 -0.14
C GLY A 435 21.39 -2.26 1.20
N GLU A 436 22.16 -2.47 2.26
CA GLU A 436 21.74 -2.25 3.64
C GLU A 436 21.19 -0.82 3.75
N GLN A 437 19.88 -0.70 3.96
CA GLN A 437 19.28 0.55 4.40
C GLN A 437 19.79 0.85 5.81
N ARG A 438 20.96 1.50 5.89
CA ARG A 438 21.34 2.23 7.09
C ARG A 438 20.47 3.46 7.17
N GLU A 439 19.48 3.43 8.04
CA GLU A 439 18.89 4.63 8.63
C GLU A 439 20.02 5.44 9.27
N GLY A 440 20.44 6.50 8.57
CA GLY A 440 21.46 7.43 9.04
C GLY A 440 21.14 8.81 8.52
N GLY A 441 20.61 9.65 9.41
CA GLY A 441 20.32 11.05 9.12
C GLY A 441 21.56 11.78 8.62
N GLY A 442 21.46 12.38 7.44
CA GLY A 442 22.53 13.14 6.82
C GLY A 442 22.01 13.87 5.59
N ASN A 443 21.91 15.18 5.69
CA ASN A 443 21.39 16.08 4.67
C ASN A 443 22.37 16.21 3.50
N THR A 444 22.31 15.30 2.53
CA THR A 444 23.05 15.42 1.27
C THR A 444 22.06 15.25 0.12
N ARG A 445 21.81 16.35 -0.61
CA ARG A 445 21.06 16.34 -1.87
C ARG A 445 21.88 15.58 -2.92
N VAL A 446 21.73 14.27 -2.97
CA VAL A 446 22.07 13.49 -4.15
C VAL A 446 20.88 13.60 -5.09
N GLY A 447 21.12 14.15 -6.28
CA GLY A 447 20.10 14.26 -7.33
C GLY A 447 19.41 12.92 -7.54
N ALA A 448 18.09 12.95 -7.53
CA ALA A 448 17.25 11.82 -7.89
C ALA A 448 17.52 11.47 -9.36
N SER A 449 18.48 10.58 -9.59
CA SER A 449 18.45 9.76 -10.80
C SER A 449 17.29 8.79 -10.62
N SER A 450 16.29 8.94 -11.48
CA SER A 450 15.17 8.03 -11.68
C SER A 450 15.66 6.66 -12.16
N GLY A 451 16.33 5.91 -11.28
CA GLY A 451 16.88 4.59 -11.58
C GLY A 451 15.85 3.50 -11.32
N CYS A 452 14.91 3.31 -12.24
CA CYS A 452 14.12 2.08 -12.32
C CYS A 452 15.04 0.91 -12.69
N HIS A 453 15.82 0.39 -11.75
CA HIS A 453 16.56 -0.84 -11.94
C HIS A 453 15.61 -2.03 -11.70
N PRO A 454 15.32 -2.86 -12.71
CA PRO A 454 14.55 -4.07 -12.48
C PRO A 454 15.28 -4.98 -11.48
N PRO A 455 14.54 -5.71 -10.64
CA PRO A 455 15.16 -6.63 -9.70
C PRO A 455 15.99 -7.67 -10.46
N PRO A 456 17.09 -8.13 -9.85
CA PRO A 456 17.99 -9.08 -10.47
C PRO A 456 17.24 -10.35 -10.87
N LEU A 457 17.47 -10.83 -12.09
CA LEU A 457 16.79 -12.02 -12.64
C LEU A 457 17.48 -13.32 -12.20
N LEU A 458 18.70 -13.22 -11.66
CA LEU A 458 19.41 -14.25 -10.90
C LEU A 458 19.77 -15.53 -11.68
N ALA A 459 19.71 -15.52 -13.01
CA ALA A 459 20.02 -16.69 -13.85
C ALA A 459 20.74 -16.31 -15.13
N GLY A 460 21.34 -17.29 -15.80
CA GLY A 460 22.04 -17.09 -17.07
C GLY A 460 21.08 -17.06 -18.25
N TRP A 461 21.17 -16.05 -19.11
CA TRP A 461 20.32 -15.92 -20.29
C TRP A 461 20.92 -14.97 -21.34
N TRP A 462 20.33 -14.95 -22.54
CA TRP A 462 20.60 -13.95 -23.56
C TRP A 462 19.80 -12.67 -23.29
N PHE A 463 20.26 -11.89 -22.32
CA PHE A 463 19.62 -10.64 -21.95
C PHE A 463 19.98 -9.51 -22.94
N ASP A 464 19.01 -8.63 -23.17
CA ASP A 464 19.21 -7.33 -23.83
C ASP A 464 19.13 -6.24 -22.76
N ALA A 465 18.12 -5.36 -22.77
CA ALA A 465 17.71 -4.60 -21.58
C ALA A 465 16.85 -5.47 -20.63
N CYS A 466 17.43 -6.58 -20.13
CA CYS A 466 16.79 -7.68 -19.38
C CYS A 466 15.74 -8.50 -20.15
N GLY A 467 15.27 -8.01 -21.29
CA GLY A 467 14.51 -8.75 -22.30
C GLY A 467 13.09 -9.16 -21.88
N LEU A 468 12.40 -9.80 -22.83
CA LEU A 468 11.01 -10.24 -22.71
C LEU A 468 10.87 -11.69 -22.23
N SER A 469 11.97 -12.40 -22.04
CA SER A 469 11.97 -13.77 -21.53
C SER A 469 13.14 -14.03 -20.58
N ASN A 470 12.95 -15.01 -19.71
CA ASN A 470 14.01 -15.65 -18.94
C ASN A 470 13.50 -17.04 -18.53
N LEU A 471 13.88 -18.08 -19.29
CA LEU A 471 13.43 -19.44 -18.98
C LEU A 471 14.29 -20.11 -17.89
N ASN A 472 15.43 -19.49 -17.55
CA ASN A 472 16.35 -19.97 -16.53
C ASN A 472 16.10 -19.31 -15.16
N GLY A 473 15.09 -18.44 -15.05
CA GLY A 473 14.74 -17.74 -13.81
C GLY A 473 14.35 -18.65 -12.63
N ILE A 474 14.06 -18.03 -11.50
CA ILE A 474 13.68 -18.73 -10.27
C ILE A 474 12.37 -19.49 -10.49
N TYR A 475 12.34 -20.75 -10.06
CA TYR A 475 11.12 -21.55 -10.08
C TYR A 475 10.23 -21.12 -8.91
N TYR A 476 8.98 -20.73 -9.21
CA TYR A 476 7.97 -20.41 -8.20
C TYR A 476 6.80 -21.40 -8.31
N PRO A 477 6.41 -22.08 -7.22
CA PRO A 477 5.31 -23.03 -7.25
C PRO A 477 3.96 -22.33 -7.45
N ALA A 478 2.92 -23.11 -7.73
CA ALA A 478 1.54 -22.65 -7.81
C ALA A 478 1.19 -21.73 -6.62
N ARG A 479 0.36 -20.71 -6.89
CA ARG A 479 -0.07 -19.67 -5.93
C ARG A 479 1.01 -18.65 -5.55
N HIS A 480 2.28 -18.93 -5.85
CA HIS A 480 3.40 -18.01 -5.63
C HIS A 480 4.03 -17.54 -6.95
N ASN A 481 3.44 -17.90 -8.09
CA ASN A 481 3.96 -17.66 -9.42
C ASN A 481 3.60 -16.28 -10.01
N ILE A 482 2.72 -15.51 -9.35
CA ILE A 482 2.27 -14.19 -9.83
C ILE A 482 3.13 -13.07 -9.23
N ARG A 483 3.36 -11.98 -9.98
CA ARG A 483 4.20 -10.83 -9.62
C ARG A 483 5.68 -11.18 -9.40
N LYS A 484 6.19 -12.16 -10.16
CA LYS A 484 7.58 -12.64 -10.09
C LYS A 484 8.36 -12.22 -11.32
N LEU A 485 9.03 -11.07 -11.24
CA LEU A 485 9.81 -10.53 -12.36
C LEU A 485 11.06 -11.36 -12.67
N ASN A 486 11.63 -12.03 -11.66
CA ASN A 486 12.79 -12.91 -11.73
C ASN A 486 12.43 -14.40 -11.91
N GLY A 487 11.16 -14.70 -12.17
CA GLY A 487 10.67 -16.05 -12.40
C GLY A 487 10.99 -16.60 -13.79
N ILE A 488 10.51 -17.80 -14.08
CA ILE A 488 10.54 -18.42 -15.40
C ILE A 488 9.51 -17.72 -16.29
N ARG A 489 9.92 -16.79 -17.15
CA ARG A 489 8.97 -15.88 -17.82
C ARG A 489 9.05 -15.90 -19.33
N TRP A 490 7.88 -15.70 -19.95
CA TRP A 490 7.72 -15.44 -21.38
C TRP A 490 6.62 -14.38 -21.59
N HIS A 491 7.02 -13.15 -21.90
CA HIS A 491 6.13 -11.99 -21.89
C HIS A 491 4.92 -12.18 -22.81
N HIS A 492 5.12 -12.62 -24.05
CA HIS A 492 4.04 -12.74 -25.03
C HIS A 492 3.06 -13.89 -24.78
N PHE A 493 3.26 -14.68 -23.71
CA PHE A 493 2.33 -15.72 -23.30
C PHE A 493 1.54 -15.30 -22.05
N GLN A 494 2.22 -15.14 -20.90
CA GLN A 494 1.57 -14.83 -19.61
C GLN A 494 1.98 -13.48 -19.00
N GLY A 495 2.65 -12.63 -19.78
CA GLY A 495 3.14 -11.33 -19.33
C GLY A 495 4.48 -11.38 -18.58
N PRO A 496 5.00 -10.23 -18.14
CA PRO A 496 6.36 -10.09 -17.64
C PRO A 496 6.57 -10.57 -16.19
N SER A 497 5.48 -10.87 -15.48
CA SER A 497 5.49 -11.13 -14.03
C SER A 497 4.83 -12.44 -13.63
N TYR A 498 4.50 -13.30 -14.60
CA TYR A 498 4.01 -14.65 -14.36
C TYR A 498 5.16 -15.63 -14.52
N SER A 499 5.41 -16.45 -13.49
CA SER A 499 6.36 -17.56 -13.53
C SER A 499 5.68 -18.83 -14.02
N LEU A 500 6.13 -19.36 -15.14
CA LEU A 500 5.64 -20.59 -15.76
C LEU A 500 5.87 -21.80 -14.84
N LYS A 501 5.04 -22.83 -15.02
CA LYS A 501 5.15 -24.12 -14.34
C LYS A 501 6.31 -24.94 -14.89
N GLY A 502 6.66 -24.76 -16.15
CA GLY A 502 7.86 -25.37 -16.70
C GLY A 502 8.05 -25.05 -18.17
N THR A 503 9.22 -25.45 -18.65
CA THR A 503 9.72 -25.12 -19.97
C THR A 503 10.62 -26.23 -20.48
N ARG A 504 10.63 -26.43 -21.79
CA ARG A 504 11.66 -27.23 -22.46
C ARG A 504 12.17 -26.52 -23.70
N MET A 505 13.48 -26.54 -23.91
CA MET A 505 14.10 -26.09 -25.15
C MET A 505 14.67 -27.30 -25.87
N LEU A 506 14.29 -27.49 -27.13
CA LEU A 506 14.70 -28.61 -27.96
C LEU A 506 15.32 -28.12 -29.27
N ILE A 507 16.35 -28.81 -29.75
CA ILE A 507 16.97 -28.52 -31.04
C ILE A 507 16.94 -29.75 -31.93
N ARG A 508 16.82 -29.53 -33.24
CA ARG A 508 16.86 -30.58 -34.26
C ARG A 508 17.51 -30.07 -35.54
N PRO A 509 18.31 -30.88 -36.27
CA PRO A 509 18.80 -30.47 -37.57
C PRO A 509 17.65 -30.05 -38.49
N ALA A 510 17.81 -28.94 -39.21
CA ALA A 510 16.77 -28.41 -40.08
C ALA A 510 16.46 -29.33 -41.28
N SER A 511 17.37 -30.26 -41.59
CA SER A 511 17.24 -31.24 -42.67
C SER A 511 16.62 -32.58 -42.25
N PHE A 512 16.14 -32.70 -40.99
CA PHE A 512 15.58 -33.93 -40.44
C PHE A 512 14.24 -34.31 -41.08
#